data_AF-A0A9D8TY08-F1
#
_entry.id   AF-A0A9D8TY08-F1
#
_cell.length_a   1.000
_cell.length_b   1.000
_cell.length_c   1.000
_cell.angle_alpha   90.00
_cell.angle_beta   90.00
_cell.angle_gamma   90.00
#
_symmetry.space_group_name_H-M   'P 1'
#
loop_
_entity.id
_entity.type
_entity.pdbx_description
1 polymer ?
#
loop_
_entity_poly.entity_id
_entity_poly.type
_entity_poly.pdbx_seq_one_letter_code
_entity_poly.pdbx_strand_id
1 'polypeptide(L)' 'MSRKGPAKKRTIEPDPIYKSTTVAQLINKVLKDGKKSVAETIVYTALEKVGKKSDQEALGV' A
#
# COMPACT_ATOMS: atom_id res chain seq x y z
N MET A 1 -1.09 -10.04 21.75
CA MET A 1 -2.18 -11.02 21.48
C MET A 1 -2.87 -11.19 22.81
N SER A 2 -4.13 -10.77 22.94
CA SER A 2 -4.66 -10.50 24.27
C SER A 2 -5.95 -11.26 24.53
N ARG A 3 -5.98 -11.95 25.67
CA ARG A 3 -7.15 -12.62 26.23
C ARG A 3 -8.14 -11.63 26.88
N LYS A 4 -7.80 -10.33 26.95
CA LYS A 4 -8.61 -9.25 27.53
C LYS A 4 -8.40 -7.95 26.73
N GLY A 5 -9.49 -7.26 26.40
CA GLY A 5 -9.53 -5.95 25.74
C GLY A 5 -9.16 -5.91 24.25
N PRO A 6 -9.71 -4.95 23.47
CA PRO A 6 -9.34 -4.79 22.07
C PRO A 6 -7.90 -4.31 21.94
N ALA A 7 -7.14 -4.90 21.00
CA ALA A 7 -5.79 -4.47 20.71
C ALA A 7 -5.79 -3.07 20.07
N LYS A 8 -4.82 -2.23 20.45
CA LYS A 8 -4.64 -0.92 19.84
C LYS A 8 -4.32 -1.07 18.34
N LYS A 9 -5.11 -0.40 17.49
CA LYS A 9 -4.82 -0.34 16.05
C LYS A 9 -3.52 0.44 15.84
N ARG A 10 -2.64 -0.11 15.01
CA ARG A 10 -1.40 0.56 14.62
C ARG A 10 -1.72 1.63 13.59
N THR A 11 -1.17 2.83 13.78
CA THR A 11 -1.21 3.91 12.78
C THR A 11 -0.22 3.58 11.68
N ILE A 12 -0.60 3.86 10.43
CA ILE A 12 0.20 3.58 9.24
C ILE A 12 0.58 4.92 8.64
N GLU A 13 1.87 5.08 8.33
CA GLU A 13 2.37 6.27 7.64
C GLU A 13 1.89 6.27 6.18
N PRO A 14 1.51 7.45 5.63
CA PRO A 14 1.10 7.55 4.25
C PRO A 14 2.28 7.27 3.30
N ASP A 15 1.93 6.80 2.10
CA ASP A 15 2.90 6.52 1.05
C ASP A 15 3.68 7.79 0.63
N PRO A 16 5.01 7.75 0.44
CA PRO A 16 5.77 8.95 0.10
C PRO A 16 5.48 9.51 -1.30
N ILE A 17 5.06 8.67 -2.25
CA ILE A 17 4.83 9.08 -3.65
C ILE A 17 3.39 9.55 -3.81
N TYR A 18 2.44 8.70 -3.43
CA TYR A 18 1.02 8.97 -3.64
C TYR A 18 0.34 9.64 -2.44
N LYS A 19 1.07 9.87 -1.33
CA LYS A 19 0.56 10.47 -0.07
C LYS A 19 -0.71 9.81 0.47
N SER A 20 -0.95 8.58 0.06
CA SER A 20 -2.16 7.82 0.39
C SER A 20 -1.86 6.75 1.42
N THR A 21 -2.74 6.65 2.42
CA THR A 21 -2.68 5.57 3.42
C THR A 21 -3.17 4.24 2.84
N THR A 22 -3.98 4.25 1.79
CA THR A 22 -4.48 3.02 1.14
C THR A 22 -3.37 2.34 0.32
N VAL A 23 -2.55 3.12 -0.38
CA VAL A 23 -1.38 2.62 -1.12
C VAL A 23 -0.34 2.04 -0.14
N ALA A 24 -0.06 2.74 0.96
CA ALA A 24 0.84 2.24 2.00
C ALA A 24 0.34 0.92 2.63
N GLN A 25 -0.98 0.79 2.86
CA GLN A 25 -1.59 -0.46 3.30
C GLN A 25 -1.44 -1.59 2.28
N LEU A 26 -1.58 -1.29 0.99
CA LEU A 26 -1.42 -2.27 -0.09
C LEU A 26 0.03 -2.80 -0.13
N ILE A 27 1.02 -1.90 -0.10
CA ILE A 27 2.44 -2.27 -0.07
C ILE A 27 2.74 -3.18 1.12
N ASN A 28 2.27 -2.82 2.32
CA ASN A 28 2.48 -3.62 3.52
C ASN A 28 1.81 -5.00 3.48
N LYS A 29 0.73 -5.18 2.70
CA LYS A 29 0.07 -6.48 2.50
C LYS A 29 0.75 -7.34 1.42
N VAL A 30 1.33 -6.73 0.40
CA VAL A 30 2.10 -7.42 -0.65
C VAL A 30 3.49 -7.82 -0.16
N LEU A 31 4.00 -7.12 0.85
CA LEU A 31 5.30 -7.37 1.45
C LEU A 31 5.45 -8.81 1.96
N LYS A 32 6.39 -9.53 1.33
CA LYS A 32 6.77 -10.89 1.69
C LYS A 32 8.22 -10.91 2.16
N ASP A 33 8.50 -11.67 3.22
CA ASP A 33 9.85 -11.85 3.78
C ASP A 33 10.57 -10.55 4.18
N GLY A 34 9.84 -9.49 4.54
CA GLY A 34 10.45 -8.21 4.92
C GLY A 34 10.93 -7.34 3.75
N LYS A 35 10.73 -7.78 2.50
CA LYS A 35 11.29 -7.11 1.31
C LYS A 35 10.46 -5.90 0.87
N LYS A 36 10.59 -4.79 1.59
CA LYS A 36 9.81 -3.57 1.34
C LYS A 36 10.10 -2.93 -0.02
N SER A 37 11.37 -2.79 -0.38
CA SER A 37 11.76 -2.22 -1.68
C SER A 37 11.16 -2.99 -2.86
N VAL A 38 11.16 -4.32 -2.80
CA VAL A 38 10.55 -5.16 -3.85
C VAL A 38 9.03 -4.98 -3.91
N ALA A 39 8.37 -4.92 -2.76
CA ALA A 39 6.94 -4.70 -2.69
C ALA A 39 6.52 -3.32 -3.25
N GLU A 40 7.29 -2.28 -2.94
CA GLU A 40 7.10 -0.93 -3.49
C GLU A 40 7.23 -0.95 -5.03
N THR A 41 8.30 -1.57 -5.56
CA THR A 41 8.48 -1.70 -7.02
C THR A 41 7.31 -2.39 -7.69
N ILE A 42 6.83 -3.52 -7.13
CA ILE A 42 5.69 -4.25 -7.69
C ILE A 42 4.43 -3.38 -7.73
N VAL A 43 4.10 -2.72 -6.61
CA VAL A 43 2.88 -1.90 -6.51
C VAL A 43 2.94 -0.70 -7.44
N TYR A 44 4.05 0.04 -7.49
CA TYR A 44 4.17 1.20 -8.38
C TYR A 44 4.14 0.81 -9.85
N THR A 45 4.82 -0.29 -10.22
CA THR A 45 4.78 -0.81 -11.60
C THR A 45 3.36 -1.24 -11.98
N ALA A 46 2.60 -1.81 -11.03
CA ALA A 46 1.21 -2.20 -11.26
C ALA A 46 0.32 -0.96 -11.45
N LEU A 47 0.47 0.07 -10.60
CA LEU A 47 -0.27 1.33 -10.73
C LEU A 47 0.02 2.05 -12.05
N GLU A 48 1.28 2.07 -12.49
CA GLU A 48 1.66 2.63 -13.79
C GLU A 48 1.01 1.86 -14.95
N LYS A 49 0.98 0.53 -14.89
CA LYS A 49 0.31 -0.30 -15.90
C LYS A 49 -1.20 -0.10 -15.93
N VAL A 50 -1.83 0.12 -14.79
CA VAL A 50 -3.26 0.45 -14.71
C VAL A 50 -3.52 1.84 -15.30
N GLY A 51 -2.72 2.84 -14.95
CA GLY A 51 -2.84 4.20 -15.53
C GLY A 51 -2.57 4.27 -17.03
N LYS A 52 -1.85 3.30 -17.61
CA LYS A 52 -1.70 3.18 -19.08
C LYS A 52 -2.88 2.50 -19.77
N LYS A 53 -3.66 1.70 -19.03
CA LYS A 53 -4.80 0.93 -19.57
C LYS A 53 -6.13 1.64 -19.34
N SER A 54 -6.23 2.33 -18.22
CA SER A 54 -7.29 3.23 -17.86
C SER A 54 -6.76 4.61 -18.18
N ASP A 55 -7.23 5.27 -19.23
CA ASP A 55 -6.93 6.68 -19.56
C ASP A 55 -7.46 7.66 -18.47
N GLN A 56 -7.60 7.21 -17.23
CA GLN A 56 -8.03 7.94 -16.05
C GLN A 56 -6.98 7.76 -14.94
N GLU A 57 -6.72 8.85 -14.22
CA GLU A 57 -5.73 8.92 -13.15
C GLU A 57 -5.88 7.76 -12.15
N ALA A 58 -4.79 7.04 -11.90
CA ALA A 58 -4.72 5.82 -11.09
C ALA A 58 -5.13 5.99 -9.60
N LEU A 59 -5.54 7.19 -9.18
CA LEU A 59 -5.98 7.54 -7.83
C LEU A 59 -7.45 8.02 -7.76
N GLY A 60 -8.17 8.05 -8.89
CA GLY A 60 -9.54 8.56 -8.97
C GLY A 60 -10.65 7.56 -8.64
N VAL A 61 -10.47 6.72 -7.62
CA VAL A 61 -11.53 5.81 -7.09
C VAL A 61 -11.58 5.89 -5.57
#